data_AF-A0A0D2PTB8-F1
#
_entry.id   AF-A0A0D2PTB8-F1
#
_cell.length_a   1.000
_cell.length_b   1.000
_cell.length_c   1.000
_cell.angle_alpha   90.00
_cell.angle_beta   90.00
_cell.angle_gamma   90.00
#
_symmetry.space_group_name_H-M   'P 1'
#
loop_
_entity.id
_entity.type
_entity.pdbx_description
1 polymer ?
#
loop_
_entity_poly.entity_id
_entity_poly.type
_entity_poly.pdbx_seq_one_letter_code
_entity_poly.pdbx_strand_id
1 'polypeptide(L)'
;MRLFAFINKEIQALLDPNDSTHIYKKWIDHYCSENFEAYAFRIEELLDTLSISLTGEELDVIEKLYHQSMRLEVDFFSSQPIIQEAVVPLSRTLDPAVGGELSIFCDFDLTCTAFDSSAILAEIAIITRPKADPDGSETQLSRMSSADLRSTWDALSAQYTEEFEQCVESITTTKTAETFSYEGLCEALEQFAHFEKAANSRVVQSGVLKGLNQEDIKRAGQRLILQDGCKGFIQKIMKNENLTAAIHVLSYCWCGDLIRSALSSGDLKALNVHSNELSCEDSTTTGEIIKKLESPMEKLQAFNNILNNRDKDGQHLTVYIGGSVGDLLCLLEADIGIVMGSSPTLRRLGEQFGISFVPLFSGLVAKQREVVEVGSSNWKRLSGTLYTVSSWDEIHAFILGSSS
;
A
#
# COMPACT_ATOMS: atom_id res chain seq x y z
N MET A 1 -2.87 -17.73 -22.64
CA MET A 1 -2.40 -19.10 -22.29
C MET A 1 -1.18 -19.10 -21.37
N ARG A 2 -0.31 -18.08 -21.45
CA ARG A 2 0.88 -17.97 -20.58
C ARG A 2 0.57 -17.93 -19.08
N LEU A 3 -0.65 -17.55 -18.69
CA LEU A 3 -1.13 -17.63 -17.31
C LEU A 3 -0.92 -19.03 -16.69
N PHE A 4 -1.19 -20.11 -17.43
CA PHE A 4 -0.96 -21.47 -16.90
C PHE A 4 0.52 -21.76 -16.69
N ALA A 5 1.39 -21.29 -17.57
CA ALA A 5 2.84 -21.41 -17.39
C ALA A 5 3.29 -20.63 -16.15
N PHE A 6 2.79 -19.41 -15.97
CA PHE A 6 3.07 -18.58 -14.80
C PHE A 6 2.64 -19.26 -13.49
N ILE A 7 1.36 -19.67 -13.39
CA ILE A 7 0.83 -20.33 -12.18
C ILE A 7 1.63 -21.59 -11.84
N ASN A 8 1.95 -22.42 -12.84
CA ASN A 8 2.69 -23.66 -12.58
C ASN A 8 4.15 -23.39 -12.18
N LYS A 9 4.79 -22.32 -12.70
CA LYS A 9 6.13 -21.90 -12.25
C LYS A 9 6.11 -21.42 -10.79
N GLU A 10 5.10 -20.66 -10.40
CA GLU A 10 4.91 -20.24 -9.01
C GLU A 10 4.70 -21.45 -8.09
N ILE A 11 3.88 -22.43 -8.50
CA ILE A 11 3.69 -23.69 -7.76
C ILE A 11 5.01 -24.47 -7.69
N GLN A 12 5.71 -24.63 -8.81
CA GLN A 12 6.96 -25.40 -8.89
C GLN A 12 8.04 -24.81 -7.98
N ALA A 13 8.13 -23.48 -7.87
CA ALA A 13 9.07 -22.81 -6.97
C ALA A 13 8.84 -23.13 -5.48
N LEU A 14 7.65 -23.61 -5.11
CA LEU A 14 7.30 -23.96 -3.74
C LEU A 14 7.47 -25.45 -3.41
N LEU A 15 7.65 -26.31 -4.42
CA LEU A 15 7.80 -27.75 -4.25
C LEU A 15 9.26 -28.13 -3.95
N ASP A 16 9.45 -29.25 -3.26
CA ASP A 16 10.79 -29.84 -3.12
C ASP A 16 11.28 -30.31 -4.50
N PRO A 17 12.40 -29.78 -5.02
CA PRO A 17 12.92 -30.19 -6.33
C PRO A 17 13.28 -31.69 -6.38
N ASN A 18 13.55 -32.30 -5.23
CA ASN A 18 13.87 -33.73 -5.12
C ASN A 18 12.62 -34.61 -4.99
N ASP A 19 11.44 -34.03 -4.76
CA ASP A 19 10.19 -34.79 -4.73
C ASP A 19 9.75 -35.16 -6.15
N SER A 20 10.04 -36.41 -6.52
CA SER A 20 9.60 -37.02 -7.78
C SER A 20 8.22 -37.68 -7.68
N THR A 21 7.63 -37.74 -6.49
CA THR A 21 6.42 -38.51 -6.20
C THR A 21 5.13 -37.70 -6.22
N HIS A 22 5.24 -36.37 -6.33
CA HIS A 22 4.08 -35.47 -6.37
C HIS A 22 3.09 -35.85 -7.49
N ILE A 23 1.82 -36.07 -7.13
CA ILE A 23 0.80 -36.61 -8.04
C ILE A 23 0.55 -35.74 -9.29
N TYR A 24 0.81 -34.43 -9.19
CA TYR A 24 0.65 -33.48 -10.29
C TYR A 24 1.95 -33.16 -11.04
N LYS A 25 3.08 -33.81 -10.71
CA LYS A 25 4.40 -33.48 -11.26
C LYS A 25 4.42 -33.42 -12.79
N LYS A 26 3.81 -34.40 -13.46
CA LYS A 26 3.74 -34.44 -14.93
C LYS A 26 3.05 -33.20 -15.53
N TRP A 27 2.00 -32.70 -14.90
CA TRP A 27 1.28 -31.51 -15.36
C TRP A 27 2.11 -30.24 -15.12
N ILE A 28 2.68 -30.12 -13.92
CA ILE A 28 3.56 -29.00 -13.56
C ILE A 28 4.74 -28.92 -14.54
N ASP A 29 5.46 -30.04 -14.75
CA ASP A 29 6.59 -30.10 -15.68
C ASP A 29 6.18 -29.74 -17.12
N HIS A 30 4.98 -30.15 -17.56
CA HIS A 30 4.46 -29.79 -18.88
C HIS A 30 4.22 -28.28 -19.01
N TYR A 31 3.48 -27.68 -18.08
CA TYR A 31 3.13 -26.26 -18.13
C TYR A 31 4.34 -25.35 -17.86
N CYS A 32 5.32 -25.81 -17.09
CA CYS A 32 6.59 -25.10 -16.87
C CYS A 32 7.58 -25.23 -18.05
N SER A 33 7.34 -26.14 -19.00
CA SER A 33 8.30 -26.39 -20.09
C SER A 33 8.43 -25.19 -21.03
N GLU A 34 9.65 -24.93 -21.50
CA GLU A 34 9.93 -23.89 -22.51
C GLU A 34 9.10 -24.09 -23.78
N ASN A 35 8.84 -25.35 -24.15
CA ASN A 35 8.00 -25.69 -25.28
C ASN A 35 6.57 -25.19 -25.10
N PHE A 36 5.95 -25.42 -23.93
CA PHE A 36 4.59 -24.96 -23.66
C PHE A 36 4.51 -23.44 -23.74
N GLU A 37 5.45 -22.73 -23.12
CA GLU A 37 5.47 -21.26 -23.15
C GLU A 37 5.70 -20.71 -24.56
N ALA A 38 6.58 -21.33 -25.36
CA ALA A 38 6.81 -20.97 -26.75
C ALA A 38 5.56 -21.20 -27.62
N TYR A 39 4.82 -22.30 -27.41
CA TYR A 39 3.55 -22.53 -28.09
C TYR A 39 2.48 -21.52 -27.67
N ALA A 40 2.37 -21.23 -26.37
CA ALA A 40 1.43 -20.25 -25.85
C ALA A 40 1.69 -18.86 -26.45
N PHE A 41 2.96 -18.45 -26.51
CA PHE A 41 3.36 -17.18 -27.14
C PHE A 41 2.98 -17.12 -28.62
N ARG A 42 3.26 -18.18 -29.40
CA ARG A 42 2.89 -18.23 -30.83
C ARG A 42 1.37 -18.20 -31.05
N ILE A 43 0.60 -18.83 -30.16
CA ILE A 43 -0.86 -18.79 -30.22
C ILE A 43 -1.35 -17.35 -29.95
N GLU A 44 -0.79 -16.68 -28.94
CA GLU A 44 -1.12 -15.28 -28.62
C GLU A 44 -0.76 -14.35 -29.80
N GLU A 45 0.43 -14.49 -30.41
CA GLU A 45 0.84 -13.71 -31.60
C GLU A 45 -0.08 -13.95 -32.81
N LEU A 46 -0.50 -15.21 -33.02
CA LEU A 46 -1.44 -15.54 -34.09
C LEU A 46 -2.81 -14.93 -33.82
N LEU A 47 -3.30 -14.99 -32.57
CA LEU A 47 -4.56 -14.37 -32.18
C LEU A 47 -4.53 -12.85 -32.40
N ASP A 48 -3.45 -12.18 -32.01
CA ASP A 48 -3.27 -10.74 -32.25
C ASP A 48 -3.32 -10.43 -33.76
N THR A 49 -2.60 -11.22 -34.57
CA THR A 49 -2.56 -11.05 -36.03
C THR A 49 -3.94 -11.24 -36.67
N LEU A 50 -4.68 -12.28 -36.26
CA LEU A 50 -6.03 -12.55 -36.77
C LEU A 50 -7.03 -11.48 -36.32
N SER A 51 -6.82 -10.90 -35.14
CA SER A 51 -7.69 -9.88 -34.55
C SER A 51 -7.60 -8.52 -35.25
N ILE A 52 -6.55 -8.24 -36.03
CA ILE A 52 -6.38 -6.99 -36.79
C ILE A 52 -7.58 -6.71 -37.72
N SER A 53 -8.18 -7.76 -38.25
CA SER A 53 -9.30 -7.65 -39.20
C SER A 53 -10.66 -7.48 -38.53
N LEU A 54 -10.74 -7.59 -37.21
CA LEU A 54 -11.99 -7.49 -36.46
C LEU A 54 -12.43 -6.04 -36.30
N THR A 55 -13.73 -5.83 -36.37
CA THR A 55 -14.37 -4.56 -36.04
C THR A 55 -14.36 -4.33 -34.52
N GLY A 56 -14.55 -3.08 -34.09
CA GLY A 56 -14.66 -2.75 -32.66
C GLY A 56 -15.79 -3.51 -31.96
N GLU A 57 -16.92 -3.73 -32.64
CA GLU A 57 -18.05 -4.50 -32.10
C GLU A 57 -17.68 -5.97 -31.88
N GLU A 58 -16.90 -6.57 -32.78
CA GLU A 58 -16.43 -7.96 -32.64
C GLU A 58 -15.40 -8.10 -31.52
N LEU A 59 -14.49 -7.12 -31.37
CA LEU A 59 -13.54 -7.07 -30.27
C LEU A 59 -14.26 -6.95 -28.91
N ASP A 60 -15.27 -6.09 -28.81
CA ASP A 60 -16.10 -5.96 -27.60
C ASP A 60 -16.78 -7.29 -27.21
N VAL A 61 -17.21 -8.09 -28.19
CA VAL A 61 -17.81 -9.41 -27.93
C VAL A 61 -16.76 -10.39 -27.43
N ILE A 62 -15.58 -10.44 -28.06
CA ILE A 62 -14.48 -11.32 -27.64
C ILE A 62 -14.00 -10.98 -26.24
N GLU A 63 -13.83 -9.70 -25.94
CA GLU A 63 -13.43 -9.21 -24.61
C GLU A 63 -14.42 -9.68 -23.53
N LYS A 64 -15.73 -9.51 -23.77
CA LYS A 64 -16.78 -9.99 -22.84
C LYS A 64 -16.72 -11.50 -22.64
N LEU A 65 -16.54 -12.27 -23.70
CA LEU A 65 -16.42 -13.74 -23.62
C LEU A 65 -15.16 -14.16 -22.87
N TYR A 66 -14.04 -13.48 -23.10
CA TYR A 66 -12.79 -13.72 -22.37
C TYR A 66 -12.96 -13.45 -20.87
N HIS A 67 -13.52 -12.29 -20.50
CA HIS A 67 -13.81 -11.98 -19.09
C HIS A 67 -14.76 -12.99 -18.46
N GLN A 68 -15.81 -13.42 -19.18
CA GLN A 68 -16.71 -14.46 -18.70
C GLN A 68 -15.99 -15.80 -18.50
N SER A 69 -15.12 -16.20 -19.43
CA SER A 69 -14.33 -17.42 -19.31
C SER A 69 -13.40 -17.37 -18.10
N MET A 70 -12.68 -16.26 -17.92
CA MET A 70 -11.79 -16.06 -16.77
C MET A 70 -12.55 -16.08 -15.45
N ARG A 71 -13.73 -15.44 -15.39
CA ARG A 71 -14.59 -15.48 -14.21
C ARG A 71 -15.03 -16.90 -13.89
N LEU A 72 -15.53 -17.64 -14.88
CA LEU A 72 -15.96 -19.04 -14.68
C LEU A 72 -14.83 -19.95 -14.22
N GLU A 73 -13.61 -19.73 -14.72
CA GLU A 73 -12.42 -20.46 -14.28
C GLU A 73 -12.10 -20.16 -12.80
N VAL A 74 -12.12 -18.89 -12.39
CA VAL A 74 -11.93 -18.47 -10.99
C VAL A 74 -13.04 -19.03 -10.09
N ASP A 75 -14.29 -18.99 -10.53
CA ASP A 75 -15.44 -19.53 -9.81
C ASP A 75 -15.32 -21.05 -9.63
N PHE A 76 -14.85 -21.76 -10.66
CA PHE A 76 -14.59 -23.20 -10.59
C PHE A 76 -13.54 -23.53 -9.53
N PHE A 77 -12.41 -22.83 -9.50
CA PHE A 77 -11.38 -23.07 -8.48
C PHE A 77 -11.84 -22.65 -7.07
N SER A 78 -12.54 -21.52 -6.96
CA SER A 78 -13.06 -21.00 -5.69
C SER A 78 -14.14 -21.90 -5.07
N SER A 79 -14.87 -22.66 -5.88
CA SER A 79 -15.92 -23.59 -5.42
C SER A 79 -15.39 -24.96 -5.01
N GLN A 80 -14.10 -25.25 -5.22
CA GLN A 80 -13.53 -26.52 -4.78
C GLN A 80 -13.49 -26.59 -3.24
N PRO A 81 -13.94 -27.70 -2.63
CA PRO A 81 -13.93 -27.83 -1.18
C PRO A 81 -12.50 -27.90 -0.65
N ILE A 82 -12.16 -27.02 0.29
CA ILE A 82 -10.92 -27.09 1.06
C ILE A 82 -11.23 -27.88 2.34
N ILE A 83 -10.75 -29.13 2.40
CA ILE A 83 -11.07 -30.08 3.49
C ILE A 83 -10.16 -29.83 4.72
N GLN A 84 -9.04 -29.15 4.53
CA GLN A 84 -8.08 -28.80 5.58
C GLN A 84 -8.32 -27.41 6.16
N GLU A 85 -7.84 -27.18 7.38
CA GLU A 85 -7.78 -25.84 7.96
C GLU A 85 -6.92 -24.91 7.08
N ALA A 86 -7.39 -23.69 6.84
CA ALA A 86 -6.78 -22.76 5.90
C ALA A 86 -6.44 -21.42 6.59
N VAL A 87 -5.25 -20.89 6.29
CA VAL A 87 -4.82 -19.56 6.77
C VAL A 87 -5.39 -18.40 5.95
N VAL A 88 -6.13 -18.71 4.88
CA VAL A 88 -6.76 -17.75 3.96
C VAL A 88 -8.22 -18.16 3.71
N PRO A 89 -9.16 -17.20 3.66
CA PRO A 89 -8.97 -15.78 3.95
C PRO A 89 -8.78 -15.51 5.45
N LEU A 90 -7.93 -14.52 5.78
CA LEU A 90 -7.65 -14.12 7.16
C LEU A 90 -8.92 -13.78 7.94
N SER A 91 -9.91 -13.19 7.28
CA SER A 91 -11.22 -12.89 7.89
C SER A 91 -11.94 -14.10 8.47
N ARG A 92 -11.70 -15.33 7.96
CA ARG A 92 -12.30 -16.56 8.50
C ARG A 92 -11.58 -17.11 9.74
N THR A 93 -10.36 -16.64 10.02
CA THR A 93 -9.62 -17.05 11.22
C THR A 93 -10.00 -16.24 12.45
N LEU A 94 -10.89 -15.25 12.30
CA LEU A 94 -11.40 -14.39 13.35
C LEU A 94 -12.89 -14.66 13.51
N ASP A 95 -13.30 -15.15 14.68
CA ASP A 95 -14.72 -15.37 14.99
C ASP A 95 -15.29 -14.17 15.78
N PRO A 96 -16.19 -13.36 15.18
CA PRO A 96 -16.79 -12.22 15.86
C PRO A 96 -17.58 -12.61 17.11
N ALA A 97 -18.14 -13.83 17.16
CA ALA A 97 -18.98 -14.28 18.28
C ALA A 97 -18.17 -14.47 19.57
N VAL A 98 -16.86 -14.69 19.47
CA VAL A 98 -15.92 -14.78 20.60
C VAL A 98 -15.03 -13.54 20.73
N GLY A 99 -15.39 -12.43 20.06
CA GLY A 99 -14.67 -11.16 20.13
C GLY A 99 -13.46 -11.06 19.21
N GLY A 100 -13.42 -11.82 18.11
CA GLY A 100 -12.40 -11.70 17.07
C GLY A 100 -12.47 -10.34 16.36
N GLU A 101 -11.36 -9.60 16.37
CA GLU A 101 -11.26 -8.26 15.78
C GLU A 101 -10.06 -8.12 14.83
N LEU A 102 -10.24 -7.36 13.74
CA LEU A 102 -9.18 -7.02 12.80
C LEU A 102 -8.95 -5.50 12.77
N SER A 103 -7.74 -5.06 13.09
CA SER A 103 -7.32 -3.67 12.84
C SER A 103 -6.40 -3.63 11.62
N ILE A 104 -6.86 -2.94 10.58
CA ILE A 104 -6.05 -2.67 9.39
C ILE A 104 -5.55 -1.24 9.47
N PHE A 105 -4.24 -1.11 9.43
CA PHE A 105 -3.55 0.16 9.31
C PHE A 105 -3.00 0.26 7.89
N CYS A 106 -3.12 1.43 7.28
CA CYS A 106 -2.46 1.66 6.00
C CYS A 106 -1.84 3.04 5.93
N ASP A 107 -0.69 3.11 5.27
CA ASP A 107 -0.18 4.38 4.75
C ASP A 107 -1.05 4.87 3.58
N PHE A 108 -0.93 6.16 3.25
CA PHE A 108 -1.68 6.76 2.15
C PHE A 108 -0.83 6.90 0.89
N ASP A 109 0.30 7.59 1.01
CA ASP A 109 1.13 7.98 -0.14
C ASP A 109 1.84 6.77 -0.74
N LEU A 110 1.73 6.60 -2.06
CA LEU A 110 2.28 5.46 -2.82
C LEU A 110 1.76 4.07 -2.39
N THR A 111 0.90 4.01 -1.36
CA THR A 111 0.25 2.80 -0.84
C THR A 111 -1.21 2.75 -1.27
N CYS A 112 -1.99 3.77 -0.93
CA CYS A 112 -3.36 3.95 -1.41
C CYS A 112 -3.39 4.75 -2.72
N THR A 113 -2.50 5.73 -2.88
CA THR A 113 -2.44 6.61 -4.04
C THR A 113 -1.35 6.17 -5.03
N ALA A 114 -1.52 6.49 -6.31
CA ALA A 114 -0.46 6.32 -7.30
C ALA A 114 0.61 7.43 -7.24
N PHE A 115 0.26 8.58 -6.64
CA PHE A 115 1.11 9.77 -6.57
C PHE A 115 1.16 10.30 -5.14
N ASP A 116 2.28 10.94 -4.81
CA ASP A 116 2.50 11.57 -3.51
C ASP A 116 1.56 12.77 -3.27
N SER A 117 0.92 12.80 -2.11
CA SER A 117 -0.03 13.84 -1.71
C SER A 117 0.59 15.23 -1.61
N SER A 118 1.89 15.34 -1.30
CA SER A 118 2.59 16.63 -1.25
C SER A 118 2.68 17.27 -2.64
N ALA A 119 2.95 16.47 -3.68
CA ALA A 119 2.98 16.93 -5.08
C ALA A 119 1.58 17.37 -5.54
N ILE A 120 0.53 16.68 -5.11
CA ILE A 120 -0.86 17.05 -5.40
C ILE A 120 -1.20 18.40 -4.74
N LEU A 121 -0.87 18.58 -3.47
CA LEU A 121 -1.11 19.84 -2.75
C LEU A 121 -0.35 21.01 -3.39
N ALA A 122 0.89 20.78 -3.80
CA ALA A 122 1.69 21.79 -4.51
C ALA A 122 1.09 22.15 -5.87
N GLU A 123 0.65 21.18 -6.67
CA GLU A 123 0.03 21.46 -7.96
C GLU A 123 -1.31 22.20 -7.81
N ILE A 124 -2.11 21.89 -6.79
CA ILE A 124 -3.31 22.68 -6.45
C ILE A 124 -2.90 24.13 -6.16
N ALA A 125 -1.81 24.36 -5.40
CA ALA A 125 -1.33 25.71 -5.08
C ALA A 125 -0.89 26.48 -6.33
N ILE A 126 -0.27 25.79 -7.28
CA ILE A 126 0.24 26.38 -8.52
C ILE A 126 -0.91 26.72 -9.49
N ILE A 127 -1.90 25.82 -9.64
CA ILE A 127 -3.01 25.98 -10.60
C ILE A 127 -4.08 26.95 -10.11
N THR A 128 -4.40 26.94 -8.81
CA THR A 128 -5.47 27.81 -8.25
C THR A 128 -4.99 29.24 -8.03
N ARG A 129 -3.71 29.52 -8.28
CA ARG A 129 -3.14 30.86 -8.18
C ARG A 129 -3.82 31.82 -9.17
N PRO A 130 -4.43 32.92 -8.71
CA PRO A 130 -4.97 33.94 -9.61
C PRO A 130 -3.86 34.48 -10.52
N LYS A 131 -4.15 34.65 -11.81
CA LYS A 131 -3.25 35.39 -12.71
C LYS A 131 -3.22 36.84 -12.25
N ALA A 132 -2.03 37.45 -12.20
CA ALA A 132 -1.88 38.84 -11.79
C ALA A 132 -2.80 39.74 -12.63
N ASP A 133 -3.62 40.56 -11.97
CA ASP A 133 -4.46 41.55 -12.65
C ASP A 133 -3.56 42.60 -13.30
N PRO A 134 -3.74 42.93 -14.59
CA PRO A 134 -2.92 43.93 -15.27
C PRO A 134 -3.20 45.37 -14.82
N ASP A 135 -4.26 45.62 -14.04
CA ASP A 135 -4.65 46.95 -13.56
C ASP A 135 -4.58 47.00 -12.02
N GLY A 136 -3.59 47.72 -11.51
CA GLY A 136 -3.08 47.55 -10.15
C GLY A 136 -3.99 48.03 -9.01
N SER A 137 -3.85 47.38 -7.86
CA SER A 137 -3.73 48.10 -6.59
C SER A 137 -2.76 47.36 -5.66
N GLU A 138 -1.75 48.09 -5.18
CA GLU A 138 -0.70 47.67 -4.26
C GLU A 138 -1.25 47.36 -2.86
N THR A 139 -1.99 46.26 -2.74
CA THR A 139 -2.12 45.53 -1.46
C THR A 139 -1.62 44.08 -1.57
N GLN A 140 -1.14 43.67 -2.76
CA GLN A 140 -0.64 42.33 -3.07
C GLN A 140 0.86 42.11 -2.77
N LEU A 141 1.47 42.92 -1.90
CA LEU A 141 2.91 42.92 -1.64
C LEU A 141 3.33 41.80 -0.65
N SER A 142 3.08 40.52 -0.99
CA SER A 142 3.75 39.37 -0.34
C SER A 142 3.52 37.99 -0.98
N ARG A 143 2.79 37.87 -2.09
CA ARG A 143 2.35 36.55 -2.62
C ARG A 143 3.08 36.19 -3.91
N MET A 144 3.84 35.09 -3.87
CA MET A 144 4.55 34.45 -5.00
C MET A 144 3.69 34.32 -6.28
N SER A 145 4.28 34.39 -7.47
CA SER A 145 3.56 34.05 -8.70
C SER A 145 3.40 32.52 -8.86
N SER A 146 2.59 32.06 -9.83
CA SER A 146 2.48 30.62 -10.15
C SER A 146 3.82 30.03 -10.61
N ALA A 147 4.63 30.81 -11.34
CA ALA A 147 5.97 30.41 -11.75
C ALA A 147 6.94 30.32 -10.56
N ASP A 148 6.88 31.28 -9.63
CA ASP A 148 7.71 31.26 -8.43
C ASP A 148 7.34 30.10 -7.51
N LEU A 149 6.04 29.78 -7.38
CA LEU A 149 5.57 28.61 -6.63
C LEU A 149 6.12 27.32 -7.23
N ARG A 150 6.01 27.15 -8.56
CA ARG A 150 6.54 25.97 -9.25
C ARG A 150 8.04 25.84 -9.03
N SER A 151 8.81 26.92 -9.25
CA SER A 151 10.25 26.92 -9.01
C SER A 151 10.62 26.60 -7.56
N THR A 152 9.83 27.07 -6.60
CA THR A 152 10.08 26.83 -5.17
C THR A 152 9.76 25.39 -4.79
N TRP A 153 8.64 24.85 -5.30
CA TRP A 153 8.29 23.45 -5.12
C TRP A 153 9.33 22.52 -5.74
N ASP A 154 9.76 22.80 -6.97
CA ASP A 154 10.79 22.01 -7.66
C ASP A 154 12.09 21.99 -6.86
N ALA A 155 12.50 23.14 -6.31
CA ALA A 155 13.69 23.23 -5.45
C ALA A 155 13.53 22.44 -4.14
N LEU A 156 12.38 22.54 -3.46
CA LEU A 156 12.10 21.81 -2.23
C LEU A 156 12.06 20.29 -2.47
N SER A 157 11.42 19.85 -3.55
CA SER A 157 11.30 18.43 -3.92
C SER A 157 12.64 17.83 -4.32
N ALA A 158 13.46 18.57 -5.08
CA ALA A 158 14.82 18.14 -5.43
C ALA A 158 15.69 18.03 -4.18
N GLN A 159 15.66 19.04 -3.30
CA GLN A 159 16.40 19.02 -2.04
C GLN A 159 15.95 17.88 -1.13
N TYR A 160 14.64 17.62 -1.03
CA TYR A 160 14.12 16.50 -0.26
C TYR A 160 14.65 15.15 -0.78
N THR A 161 14.62 14.95 -2.10
CA THR A 161 15.09 13.70 -2.72
C THR A 161 16.57 13.46 -2.43
N GLU A 162 17.41 14.49 -2.60
CA GLU A 162 18.85 14.40 -2.32
C GLU A 162 19.12 14.12 -0.83
N GLU A 163 18.50 14.88 0.08
CA GLU A 163 18.70 14.71 1.52
C GLU A 163 18.12 13.37 2.03
N PHE A 164 17.03 12.88 1.44
CA PHE A 164 16.46 11.56 1.73
C PHE A 164 17.47 10.46 1.40
N GLU A 165 18.06 10.49 0.20
CA GLU A 165 19.08 9.53 -0.22
C GLU A 165 20.29 9.57 0.71
N GLN A 166 20.80 10.77 1.02
CA GLN A 166 21.93 10.96 1.94
C GLN A 166 21.61 10.46 3.35
N CYS A 167 20.41 10.73 3.86
CA CYS A 167 19.98 10.27 5.18
C CYS A 167 19.85 8.76 5.24
N VAL A 168 19.24 8.14 4.22
CA VAL A 168 19.17 6.68 4.16
C VAL A 168 20.58 6.07 4.07
N GLU A 169 21.47 6.63 3.27
CA GLU A 169 22.86 6.19 3.19
C GLU A 169 23.61 6.35 4.51
N SER A 170 23.38 7.43 5.27
CA SER A 170 24.06 7.65 6.55
C SER A 170 23.64 6.68 7.64
N ILE A 171 22.37 6.23 7.61
CA ILE A 171 21.85 5.22 8.56
C ILE A 171 22.07 3.78 8.04
N THR A 172 22.40 3.64 6.76
CA THR A 172 22.75 2.37 6.14
C THR A 172 24.24 2.09 6.37
N THR A 173 24.56 1.12 7.22
CA THR A 173 25.94 0.64 7.44
C THR A 173 26.34 -0.37 6.36
N THR A 174 27.64 -0.57 6.17
CA THR A 174 28.16 -1.51 5.15
C THR A 174 28.01 -2.99 5.52
N LYS A 175 27.64 -3.32 6.76
CA LYS A 175 27.54 -4.71 7.22
C LYS A 175 26.07 -5.09 7.42
N THR A 176 25.59 -6.05 6.63
CA THR A 176 24.29 -6.69 6.84
C THR A 176 24.29 -7.42 8.18
N ALA A 177 23.27 -7.19 9.01
CA ALA A 177 23.10 -7.90 10.26
C ALA A 177 22.81 -9.38 9.99
N GLU A 178 23.50 -10.27 10.73
CA GLU A 178 23.27 -11.71 10.67
C GLU A 178 21.95 -12.12 11.36
N THR A 179 21.41 -11.23 12.21
CA THR A 179 20.20 -11.44 13.00
C THR A 179 19.34 -10.18 13.01
N PHE A 180 18.01 -10.35 13.06
CA PHE A 180 17.07 -9.24 13.17
C PHE A 180 17.35 -8.37 14.41
N SER A 181 17.54 -7.07 14.20
CA SER A 181 17.81 -6.08 15.25
C SER A 181 16.78 -4.94 15.20
N TYR A 182 15.74 -5.07 16.03
CA TYR A 182 14.71 -4.03 16.14
C TYR A 182 15.23 -2.76 16.82
N GLU A 183 15.98 -2.91 17.92
CA GLU A 183 16.54 -1.77 18.67
C GLU A 183 17.49 -0.94 17.80
N GLY A 184 18.38 -1.60 17.06
CA GLY A 184 19.29 -0.89 16.14
C GLY A 184 18.56 -0.17 15.01
N LEU A 185 17.44 -0.73 14.52
CA LEU A 185 16.60 -0.06 13.53
C LEU A 185 15.94 1.20 14.12
N CYS A 186 15.43 1.12 15.35
CA CYS A 186 14.86 2.28 16.04
C CYS A 186 15.88 3.42 16.16
N GLU A 187 17.10 3.11 16.65
CA GLU A 187 18.18 4.10 16.78
C GLU A 187 18.56 4.73 15.43
N ALA A 188 18.59 3.94 14.36
CA ALA A 188 18.85 4.43 13.00
C ALA A 188 17.74 5.38 12.52
N LEU A 189 16.49 5.03 12.77
CA LEU A 189 15.32 5.83 12.35
C LEU A 189 15.14 7.12 13.18
N GLU A 190 15.81 7.27 14.33
CA GLU A 190 15.91 8.56 15.03
C GLU A 190 16.57 9.64 14.17
N GLN A 191 17.64 9.30 13.46
CA GLN A 191 18.28 10.22 12.52
C GLN A 191 17.36 10.57 11.35
N PHE A 192 16.62 9.58 10.85
CA PHE A 192 15.64 9.77 9.78
C PHE A 192 14.53 10.76 10.19
N ALA A 193 14.06 10.69 11.45
CA ALA A 193 13.06 11.63 11.95
C ALA A 193 13.54 13.09 12.02
N HIS A 194 14.82 13.32 12.30
CA HIS A 194 15.37 14.67 12.28
C HIS A 194 15.33 15.27 10.86
N PHE A 195 15.66 14.46 9.86
CA PHE A 195 15.56 14.83 8.45
C PHE A 195 14.11 15.20 8.06
N GLU A 196 13.13 14.32 8.33
CA GLU A 196 11.72 14.55 7.99
C GLU A 196 11.17 15.84 8.61
N LYS A 197 11.46 16.07 9.90
CA LYS A 197 11.04 17.29 10.62
C LYS A 197 11.68 18.56 10.04
N ALA A 198 12.93 18.48 9.59
CA ALA A 198 13.61 19.59 8.93
C ALA A 198 12.98 19.88 7.56
N ALA A 199 12.68 18.84 6.77
CA ALA A 199 12.00 18.97 5.48
C ALA A 199 10.64 19.65 5.60
N ASN A 200 9.79 19.18 6.53
CA ASN A 200 8.49 19.81 6.79
C ASN A 200 8.64 21.29 7.21
N SER A 201 9.67 21.61 7.99
CA SER A 201 9.94 22.99 8.41
C SER A 201 10.30 23.90 7.24
N ARG A 202 11.05 23.40 6.24
CA ARG A 202 11.33 24.16 5.01
C ARG A 202 10.08 24.42 4.19
N VAL A 203 9.17 23.46 4.11
CA VAL A 203 7.88 23.62 3.42
C VAL A 203 7.05 24.73 4.06
N VAL A 204 6.93 24.73 5.40
CA VAL A 204 6.25 25.81 6.14
C VAL A 204 6.93 27.16 5.88
N GLN A 205 8.26 27.24 6.02
CA GLN A 205 9.02 28.48 5.82
C GLN A 205 8.89 29.04 4.40
N SER A 206 8.77 28.18 3.39
CA SER A 206 8.59 28.61 2.00
C SER A 206 7.24 29.27 1.74
N GLY A 207 6.22 28.96 2.55
CA GLY A 207 4.85 29.40 2.32
C GLY A 207 4.22 28.86 1.03
N VAL A 208 4.79 27.80 0.42
CA VAL A 208 4.32 27.24 -0.87
C VAL A 208 2.86 26.77 -0.80
N LEU A 209 2.40 26.37 0.39
CA LEU A 209 1.03 25.90 0.65
C LEU A 209 0.12 26.99 1.23
N LYS A 210 0.55 28.26 1.27
CA LYS A 210 -0.27 29.36 1.78
C LYS A 210 -1.29 29.82 0.74
N GLY A 211 -2.55 29.98 1.15
CA GLY A 211 -3.60 30.53 0.31
C GLY A 211 -4.45 29.51 -0.43
N LEU A 212 -4.34 28.21 -0.10
CA LEU A 212 -5.16 27.15 -0.70
C LEU A 212 -6.59 27.19 -0.16
N ASN A 213 -7.56 27.06 -1.05
CA ASN A 213 -8.95 26.91 -0.65
C ASN A 213 -9.25 25.45 -0.25
N GLN A 214 -9.89 25.26 0.91
CA GLN A 214 -10.24 23.91 1.40
C GLN A 214 -11.18 23.13 0.46
N GLU A 215 -12.10 23.80 -0.23
CA GLU A 215 -13.03 23.13 -1.15
C GLU A 215 -12.33 22.65 -2.42
N ASP A 216 -11.28 23.35 -2.87
CA ASP A 216 -10.43 22.88 -3.97
C ASP A 216 -9.63 21.64 -3.56
N ILE A 217 -9.13 21.59 -2.32
CA ILE A 217 -8.46 20.39 -1.77
C ILE A 217 -9.43 19.21 -1.71
N LYS A 218 -10.64 19.39 -1.17
CA LYS A 218 -11.65 18.32 -1.12
C LYS A 218 -12.01 17.82 -2.53
N ARG A 219 -12.20 18.74 -3.48
CA ARG A 219 -12.49 18.39 -4.88
C ARG A 219 -11.35 17.61 -5.53
N ALA A 220 -10.10 17.98 -5.25
CA ALA A 220 -8.94 17.24 -5.72
C ALA A 220 -8.91 15.83 -5.12
N GLY A 221 -9.17 15.70 -3.81
CA GLY A 221 -9.28 14.41 -3.14
C GLY A 221 -10.34 13.50 -3.78
N GLN A 222 -11.55 14.01 -4.04
CA GLN A 222 -12.62 13.24 -4.69
C GLN A 222 -12.27 12.72 -6.09
N ARG A 223 -11.33 13.39 -6.78
CA ARG A 223 -10.88 13.04 -8.13
C ARG A 223 -9.53 12.31 -8.12
N LEU A 224 -9.00 12.03 -6.93
CA LEU A 224 -7.72 11.41 -6.78
C LEU A 224 -7.73 9.99 -7.32
N ILE A 225 -6.72 9.66 -8.12
CA ILE A 225 -6.52 8.31 -8.63
C ILE A 225 -5.87 7.49 -7.51
N LEU A 226 -6.63 6.54 -6.99
CA LEU A 226 -6.14 5.54 -6.05
C LEU A 226 -5.55 4.35 -6.83
N GLN A 227 -4.64 3.62 -6.20
CA GLN A 227 -4.16 2.34 -6.69
C GLN A 227 -5.34 1.41 -6.98
N ASP A 228 -5.25 0.65 -8.07
CA ASP A 228 -6.29 -0.29 -8.46
C ASP A 228 -6.56 -1.28 -7.31
N GLY A 229 -7.85 -1.57 -7.09
CA GLY A 229 -8.31 -2.43 -5.98
C GLY A 229 -8.40 -1.75 -4.61
N CYS A 230 -7.65 -0.68 -4.32
CA CYS A 230 -7.58 -0.04 -3.00
C CYS A 230 -8.96 0.40 -2.47
N LYS A 231 -9.66 1.22 -3.26
CA LYS A 231 -10.99 1.73 -2.88
C LYS A 231 -12.00 0.61 -2.70
N GLY A 232 -11.97 -0.39 -3.58
CA GLY A 232 -12.85 -1.56 -3.53
C GLY A 232 -12.61 -2.41 -2.28
N PHE A 233 -11.34 -2.61 -1.90
CA PHE A 233 -10.95 -3.31 -0.69
C PHE A 233 -11.48 -2.60 0.57
N ILE A 234 -11.22 -1.31 0.71
CA ILE A 234 -11.68 -0.49 1.85
C ILE A 234 -13.21 -0.57 1.97
N GLN A 235 -13.91 -0.38 0.84
CA GLN A 235 -15.37 -0.49 0.80
C GLN A 235 -15.90 -1.85 1.25
N LYS A 236 -15.25 -2.94 0.81
CA LYS A 236 -15.66 -4.31 1.18
C LYS A 236 -15.46 -4.58 2.66
N ILE A 237 -14.31 -4.20 3.22
CA ILE A 237 -14.05 -4.35 4.66
C ILE A 237 -15.10 -3.59 5.48
N MET A 238 -15.37 -2.34 5.14
CA MET A 238 -16.28 -1.49 5.92
C MET A 238 -17.76 -1.92 5.83
N LYS A 239 -18.13 -2.67 4.79
CA LYS A 239 -19.48 -3.21 4.59
C LYS A 239 -19.62 -4.67 5.05
N ASN A 240 -18.54 -5.32 5.49
CA ASN A 240 -18.58 -6.72 5.87
C ASN A 240 -19.15 -6.89 7.29
N GLU A 241 -20.43 -7.29 7.38
CA GLU A 241 -21.11 -7.52 8.65
C GLU A 241 -20.61 -8.75 9.41
N ASN A 242 -19.93 -9.67 8.71
CA ASN A 242 -19.38 -10.90 9.29
C ASN A 242 -17.95 -10.70 9.83
N LEU A 243 -17.42 -9.48 9.82
CA LEU A 243 -16.07 -9.16 10.26
C LEU A 243 -16.07 -7.89 11.11
N THR A 244 -15.66 -8.00 12.37
CA THR A 244 -15.41 -6.82 13.21
C THR A 244 -14.06 -6.22 12.82
N ALA A 245 -14.07 -5.30 11.85
CA ALA A 245 -12.86 -4.64 11.36
C ALA A 245 -12.89 -3.11 11.53
N ALA A 246 -11.71 -2.56 11.80
CA ALA A 246 -11.46 -1.12 11.76
C ALA A 246 -10.33 -0.82 10.79
N ILE A 247 -10.51 0.22 9.96
CA ILE A 247 -9.46 0.74 9.09
C ILE A 247 -8.96 2.07 9.67
N HIS A 248 -7.65 2.19 9.78
CA HIS A 248 -6.94 3.39 10.21
C HIS A 248 -5.92 3.79 9.14
N VAL A 249 -6.01 5.03 8.66
CA VAL A 249 -4.98 5.60 7.79
C VAL A 249 -3.99 6.35 8.68
N LEU A 250 -2.73 5.96 8.64
CA LEU A 250 -1.63 6.66 9.31
C LEU A 250 -0.74 7.25 8.21
N SER A 251 -0.67 8.58 8.08
CA SER A 251 0.02 9.20 6.94
C SER A 251 0.75 10.49 7.34
N TYR A 252 1.87 10.78 6.68
CA TYR A 252 2.57 12.07 6.79
C TYR A 252 1.89 13.20 6.01
N CYS A 253 0.91 12.88 5.16
CA CYS A 253 0.16 13.85 4.36
C CYS A 253 -0.21 15.08 5.19
N TRP A 254 0.05 16.26 4.64
CA TRP A 254 -0.19 17.53 5.32
C TRP A 254 -1.67 17.90 5.41
N CYS A 255 -2.58 17.17 4.77
CA CYS A 255 -3.99 17.48 4.76
C CYS A 255 -4.87 16.23 4.90
N GLY A 256 -5.43 16.01 6.09
CA GLY A 256 -6.34 14.90 6.35
C GLY A 256 -7.64 15.00 5.56
N ASP A 257 -8.07 16.21 5.19
CA ASP A 257 -9.26 16.41 4.34
C ASP A 257 -9.06 15.91 2.91
N LEU A 258 -7.82 15.94 2.39
CA LEU A 258 -7.50 15.33 1.10
C LEU A 258 -7.71 13.81 1.16
N ILE A 259 -7.16 13.16 2.20
CA ILE A 259 -7.31 11.71 2.44
C ILE A 259 -8.78 11.35 2.62
N ARG A 260 -9.47 12.05 3.54
CA ARG A 260 -10.89 11.81 3.83
C ARG A 260 -11.71 11.94 2.55
N SER A 261 -11.46 12.95 1.72
CA SER A 261 -12.20 13.15 0.46
C SER A 261 -11.89 12.10 -0.60
N ALA A 262 -10.65 11.61 -0.66
CA ALA A 262 -10.24 10.55 -1.60
C ALA A 262 -10.83 9.18 -1.27
N LEU A 263 -10.82 8.83 0.02
CA LEU A 263 -11.33 7.54 0.51
C LEU A 263 -12.83 7.58 0.83
N SER A 264 -13.45 8.76 0.82
CA SER A 264 -14.90 8.88 0.98
C SER A 264 -15.61 8.16 -0.15
N SER A 265 -16.58 7.32 0.21
CA SER A 265 -17.63 6.92 -0.72
C SER A 265 -18.97 7.00 -0.02
N GLY A 266 -19.75 8.04 -0.35
CA GLY A 266 -21.14 8.27 0.03
C GLY A 266 -21.57 7.67 1.37
N ASP A 267 -21.97 6.41 1.34
CA ASP A 267 -22.60 5.67 2.43
C ASP A 267 -21.63 5.02 3.44
N LEU A 268 -20.32 5.23 3.33
CA LEU A 268 -19.35 4.66 4.27
C LEU A 268 -19.30 5.46 5.58
N LYS A 269 -19.16 4.74 6.70
CA LYS A 269 -18.74 5.33 7.98
C LYS A 269 -17.46 6.14 7.77
N ALA A 270 -17.24 7.19 8.57
CA ALA A 270 -16.00 7.95 8.47
C ALA A 270 -14.79 7.03 8.73
N LEU A 271 -13.82 7.01 7.80
CA LEU A 271 -12.53 6.35 8.02
C LEU A 271 -11.75 7.06 9.12
N ASN A 272 -11.01 6.29 9.92
CA ASN A 272 -10.14 6.85 10.94
C ASN A 272 -8.85 7.34 10.28
N VAL A 273 -8.81 8.63 9.93
CA VAL A 273 -7.64 9.26 9.33
C VAL A 273 -6.82 9.96 10.40
N HIS A 274 -5.56 9.57 10.52
CA HIS A 274 -4.55 10.22 11.36
C HIS A 274 -3.44 10.72 10.44
N SER A 275 -3.33 12.04 10.34
CA SER A 275 -2.35 12.70 9.50
C SER A 275 -1.97 14.06 10.08
N ASN A 276 -1.00 14.72 9.47
CA ASN A 276 -0.81 16.15 9.64
C ASN A 276 -2.03 16.92 9.08
N GLU A 277 -2.18 18.17 9.48
CA GLU A 277 -3.28 19.02 9.00
C GLU A 277 -2.78 20.42 8.63
N LEU A 278 -3.28 20.98 7.53
CA LEU A 278 -3.00 22.37 7.17
C LEU A 278 -3.83 23.30 8.06
N SER A 279 -3.18 24.26 8.71
CA SER A 279 -3.89 25.30 9.45
C SER A 279 -4.62 26.23 8.49
N CYS A 280 -5.86 26.58 8.82
CA CYS A 280 -6.74 27.36 7.96
C CYS A 280 -7.42 28.51 8.71
N GLU A 281 -7.56 29.63 8.01
CA GLU A 281 -8.33 30.81 8.41
C GLU A 281 -9.33 31.11 7.30
N ASP A 282 -10.62 31.27 7.64
CA ASP A 282 -11.70 31.55 6.66
C ASP A 282 -11.67 30.62 5.42
N SER A 283 -11.54 29.30 5.66
CA SER A 283 -11.46 28.25 4.62
C SER A 283 -10.25 28.34 3.68
N THR A 284 -9.25 29.13 4.05
CA THR A 284 -8.00 29.31 3.30
C THR A 284 -6.81 28.89 4.16
N THR A 285 -5.85 28.15 3.59
CA THR A 285 -4.67 27.71 4.34
C THR A 285 -3.74 28.87 4.69
N THR A 286 -3.18 28.85 5.89
CA THR A 286 -2.21 29.86 6.36
C THR A 286 -0.79 29.59 5.87
N GLY A 287 -0.52 28.36 5.44
CA GLY A 287 0.81 27.82 5.12
C GLY A 287 1.45 27.05 6.28
N GLU A 288 0.88 27.12 7.47
CA GLU A 288 1.33 26.35 8.63
C GLU A 288 0.81 24.90 8.59
N ILE A 289 1.64 23.98 9.06
CA ILE A 289 1.31 22.55 9.19
C ILE A 289 1.16 22.24 10.69
N ILE A 290 0.01 21.70 11.07
CA ILE A 290 -0.24 21.09 12.38
C ILE A 290 0.36 19.68 12.33
N LYS A 291 1.55 19.58 12.92
CA LYS A 291 2.42 18.41 12.90
C LYS A 291 2.01 17.38 13.94
N LYS A 292 1.33 16.32 13.50
CA LYS A 292 0.89 15.19 14.33
C LYS A 292 1.70 13.92 14.06
N LEU A 293 2.14 13.72 12.81
CA LEU A 293 2.86 12.55 12.33
C LEU A 293 3.95 13.01 11.35
N GLU A 294 5.18 13.20 11.83
CA GLU A 294 6.32 13.62 11.00
C GLU A 294 7.47 12.61 11.02
N SER A 295 7.32 11.47 11.70
CA SER A 295 8.41 10.51 11.88
C SER A 295 7.95 9.08 12.10
N PRO A 296 8.83 8.08 11.85
CA PRO A 296 8.50 6.68 12.06
C PRO A 296 8.06 6.41 13.51
N MET A 297 8.68 7.10 14.48
CA MET A 297 8.38 6.97 15.90
C MET A 297 7.02 7.57 16.27
N GLU A 298 6.64 8.71 15.71
CA GLU A 298 5.32 9.28 15.92
C GLU A 298 4.22 8.41 15.29
N LYS A 299 4.51 7.82 14.11
CA LYS A 299 3.62 6.84 13.46
C LYS A 299 3.43 5.61 14.34
N LEU A 300 4.52 5.08 14.88
CA LEU A 300 4.50 3.96 15.83
C LEU A 300 3.74 4.31 17.12
N GLN A 301 3.95 5.52 17.64
CA GLN A 301 3.23 5.98 18.83
C GLN A 301 1.73 6.07 18.58
N ALA A 302 1.31 6.60 17.42
CA ALA A 302 -0.10 6.64 17.05
C ALA A 302 -0.69 5.24 16.88
N PHE A 303 0.02 4.33 16.19
CA PHE A 303 -0.33 2.92 16.08
C PHE A 303 -0.57 2.29 17.46
N ASN A 304 0.40 2.39 18.36
CA ASN A 304 0.31 1.83 19.71
C ASN A 304 -0.81 2.45 20.55
N ASN A 305 -1.03 3.77 20.44
CA ASN A 305 -2.12 4.45 21.14
C ASN A 305 -3.50 3.95 20.70
N ILE A 306 -3.68 3.68 19.40
CA ILE A 306 -4.93 3.13 18.85
C ILE A 306 -5.19 1.73 19.40
N LEU A 307 -4.13 0.91 19.53
CA LEU A 307 -4.22 -0.45 20.07
C LEU A 307 -4.47 -0.49 21.58
N ASN A 308 -3.79 0.36 22.35
CA ASN A 308 -3.91 0.41 23.81
C ASN A 308 -5.31 0.84 24.30
N ASN A 309 -6.10 1.49 23.45
CA ASN A 309 -7.46 1.90 23.76
C ASN A 309 -8.51 0.79 23.57
N ARG A 310 -8.09 -0.46 23.30
CA ARG A 310 -8.99 -1.60 23.07
C ARG A 310 -9.06 -2.55 24.27
N ASP A 311 -10.16 -3.29 24.31
CA ASP A 311 -10.42 -4.30 25.33
C ASP A 311 -9.52 -5.53 25.12
N LYS A 312 -8.94 -6.07 26.19
CA LYS A 312 -7.84 -7.07 26.10
C LYS A 312 -8.30 -8.52 26.03
N ASP A 313 -9.60 -8.77 26.10
CA ASP A 313 -10.15 -10.09 26.38
C ASP A 313 -10.47 -10.92 25.11
N GLY A 314 -10.22 -10.39 23.91
CA GLY A 314 -10.52 -11.03 22.61
C GLY A 314 -9.30 -11.32 21.73
N GLN A 315 -9.49 -12.16 20.70
CA GLN A 315 -8.48 -12.39 19.67
C GLN A 315 -8.40 -11.17 18.75
N HIS A 316 -7.31 -10.40 18.87
CA HIS A 316 -7.09 -9.21 18.05
C HIS A 316 -5.93 -9.43 17.09
N LEU A 317 -6.17 -9.22 15.79
CA LEU A 317 -5.12 -9.26 14.76
C LEU A 317 -4.91 -7.87 14.17
N THR A 318 -3.64 -7.54 13.95
CA THR A 318 -3.22 -6.29 13.32
C THR A 318 -2.52 -6.55 12.00
N VAL A 319 -2.98 -5.84 10.97
CA VAL A 319 -2.33 -5.79 9.65
C VAL A 319 -1.89 -4.37 9.40
N TYR A 320 -0.63 -4.17 9.02
CA TYR A 320 -0.14 -2.87 8.56
C TYR A 320 0.25 -2.96 7.09
N ILE A 321 -0.20 -2.01 6.28
CA ILE A 321 0.07 -1.94 4.85
C ILE A 321 0.80 -0.62 4.55
N GLY A 322 2.03 -0.68 4.07
CA GLY A 322 2.82 0.51 3.75
C GLY A 322 3.95 0.19 2.79
N GLY A 323 4.75 1.18 2.40
CA GLY A 323 5.80 0.99 1.39
C GLY A 323 7.03 1.87 1.59
N SER A 324 7.04 2.69 2.63
CA SER A 324 8.08 3.68 2.87
C SER A 324 9.00 3.30 4.03
N VAL A 325 10.15 3.96 4.12
CA VAL A 325 11.04 3.89 5.31
C VAL A 325 10.30 4.34 6.57
N GLY A 326 9.38 5.31 6.42
CA GLY A 326 8.50 5.81 7.47
C GLY A 326 7.59 4.76 8.10
N ASP A 327 7.32 3.66 7.40
CA ASP A 327 6.41 2.60 7.81
C ASP A 327 7.08 1.45 8.57
N LEU A 328 8.41 1.32 8.49
CA LEU A 328 9.14 0.13 8.92
C LEU A 328 8.81 -0.30 10.35
N LEU A 329 8.74 0.64 11.29
CA LEU A 329 8.45 0.32 12.69
C LEU A 329 7.02 -0.22 12.86
N CYS A 330 6.04 0.40 12.22
CA CYS A 330 4.66 -0.07 12.30
C CYS A 330 4.43 -1.39 11.57
N LEU A 331 5.12 -1.59 10.44
CA LEU A 331 5.13 -2.84 9.69
C LEU A 331 5.63 -4.01 10.54
N LEU A 332 6.68 -3.79 11.34
CA LEU A 332 7.27 -4.82 12.20
C LEU A 332 6.47 -5.06 13.48
N GLU A 333 5.81 -4.03 14.03
CA GLU A 333 5.02 -4.13 15.26
C GLU A 333 3.63 -4.74 15.04
N ALA A 334 3.10 -4.67 13.82
CA ALA A 334 1.91 -5.41 13.45
C ALA A 334 2.15 -6.93 13.46
N ASP A 335 1.10 -7.71 13.70
CA ASP A 335 1.15 -9.17 13.59
C ASP A 335 1.50 -9.60 12.16
N ILE A 336 1.02 -8.82 11.19
CA ILE A 336 1.27 -9.00 9.76
C ILE A 336 1.63 -7.65 9.13
N GLY A 337 2.92 -7.47 8.81
CA GLY A 337 3.39 -6.34 8.01
C GLY A 337 3.39 -6.66 6.52
N ILE A 338 2.66 -5.86 5.73
CA ILE A 338 2.54 -5.98 4.27
C ILE A 338 3.18 -4.77 3.60
N VAL A 339 4.18 -5.02 2.76
CA VAL A 339 4.91 -4.02 1.99
C VAL A 339 4.29 -3.92 0.60
N MET A 340 3.58 -2.82 0.34
CA MET A 340 3.05 -2.45 -0.98
C MET A 340 4.15 -1.76 -1.78
N GLY A 341 4.53 -2.31 -2.94
CA GLY A 341 5.57 -1.71 -3.77
C GLY A 341 6.92 -1.73 -3.06
N SER A 342 7.70 -2.79 -3.27
CA SER A 342 8.94 -2.95 -2.52
C SER A 342 10.09 -2.14 -3.13
N SER A 343 10.29 -0.90 -2.64
CA SER A 343 11.37 -0.04 -3.13
C SER A 343 12.76 -0.60 -2.81
N PRO A 344 13.76 -0.46 -3.71
CA PRO A 344 15.13 -0.94 -3.44
C PRO A 344 15.75 -0.32 -2.19
N THR A 345 15.42 0.96 -1.92
CA THR A 345 15.89 1.68 -0.74
C THR A 345 15.36 1.07 0.55
N LEU A 346 14.04 0.78 0.61
CA LEU A 346 13.42 0.11 1.76
C LEU A 346 14.03 -1.28 1.99
N ARG A 347 14.20 -2.06 0.92
CA ARG A 347 14.80 -3.41 1.00
C ARG A 347 16.21 -3.34 1.55
N ARG A 348 17.07 -2.51 0.96
CA ARG A 348 18.47 -2.36 1.36
C ARG A 348 18.59 -1.99 2.84
N LEU A 349 17.80 -1.01 3.30
CA LEU A 349 17.79 -0.60 4.69
C LEU A 349 17.29 -1.74 5.60
N GLY A 350 16.16 -2.36 5.26
CA GLY A 350 15.57 -3.42 6.08
C GLY A 350 16.44 -4.67 6.20
N GLU A 351 17.00 -5.14 5.09
CA GLU A 351 17.90 -6.30 5.04
C GLU A 351 19.14 -6.08 5.92
N GLN A 352 19.65 -4.85 5.98
CA GLN A 352 20.76 -4.53 6.88
C GLN A 352 20.42 -4.75 8.35
N PHE A 353 19.17 -4.55 8.76
CA PHE A 353 18.71 -4.82 10.12
C PHE A 353 18.17 -6.25 10.28
N GLY A 354 18.43 -7.13 9.32
CA GLY A 354 18.02 -8.54 9.36
C GLY A 354 16.54 -8.75 9.07
N ILE A 355 15.88 -7.81 8.39
CA ILE A 355 14.49 -7.97 7.94
C ILE A 355 14.46 -8.82 6.66
N SER A 356 13.60 -9.83 6.64
CA SER A 356 13.31 -10.66 5.47
C SER A 356 12.08 -10.13 4.74
N PHE A 357 12.22 -9.85 3.45
CA PHE A 357 11.12 -9.48 2.56
C PHE A 357 10.68 -10.69 1.74
N VAL A 358 9.52 -11.25 2.07
CA VAL A 358 9.01 -12.50 1.49
C VAL A 358 7.77 -12.19 0.63
N PRO A 359 7.67 -12.65 -0.63
CA PRO A 359 6.42 -12.53 -1.38
C PRO A 359 5.23 -13.09 -0.59
N LEU A 360 4.11 -12.35 -0.54
CA LEU A 360 2.98 -12.73 0.30
C LEU A 360 2.51 -14.16 0.00
N PHE A 361 2.37 -14.52 -1.29
CA PHE A 361 1.95 -15.86 -1.69
C PHE A 361 2.85 -16.98 -1.13
N SER A 362 4.17 -16.87 -1.29
CA SER A 362 5.10 -17.90 -0.79
C SER A 362 5.11 -17.96 0.74
N GLY A 363 5.02 -16.81 1.39
CA GLY A 363 4.86 -16.71 2.85
C GLY A 363 3.59 -17.39 3.36
N LEU A 364 2.46 -17.23 2.65
CA LEU A 364 1.20 -17.88 2.99
C LEU A 364 1.27 -19.40 2.84
N VAL A 365 1.94 -19.90 1.80
CA VAL A 365 2.14 -21.35 1.62
C VAL A 365 2.99 -21.93 2.75
N ALA A 366 4.05 -21.23 3.16
CA ALA A 366 4.86 -21.65 4.32
C ALA A 366 4.02 -21.66 5.61
N LYS A 367 3.19 -20.63 5.83
CA LYS A 367 2.28 -20.57 6.98
C LYS A 367 1.23 -21.68 6.95
N GLN A 368 0.68 -21.99 5.79
CA GLN A 368 -0.27 -23.09 5.63
C GLN A 368 0.36 -24.44 5.98
N ARG A 369 1.63 -24.67 5.62
CA ARG A 369 2.37 -25.88 6.01
C ARG A 369 2.59 -25.95 7.53
N GLU A 370 2.94 -24.82 8.15
CA GLU A 370 3.08 -24.71 9.61
C GLU A 370 1.78 -25.12 10.34
N VAL A 371 0.60 -24.70 9.84
CA VAL A 371 -0.69 -25.13 10.41
C VAL A 371 -0.89 -26.64 10.30
N VAL A 372 -0.59 -27.22 9.14
CA VAL A 372 -0.80 -28.65 8.91
C VAL A 372 0.14 -29.49 9.80
N GLU A 373 1.37 -29.03 10.04
CA GLU A 373 2.37 -29.75 10.82
C GLU A 373 2.22 -29.56 12.35
N VAL A 374 1.93 -28.33 12.78
CA VAL A 374 1.96 -27.92 14.20
C VAL A 374 0.56 -27.69 14.78
N GLY A 375 -0.47 -27.57 13.94
CA GLY A 375 -1.86 -27.37 14.34
C GLY A 375 -2.24 -25.93 14.69
N SER A 376 -1.39 -24.94 14.39
CA SER A 376 -1.72 -23.52 14.59
C SER A 376 -0.88 -22.60 13.71
N SER A 377 -1.46 -21.56 13.12
CA SER A 377 -0.71 -20.44 12.52
C SER A 377 -0.59 -19.32 13.54
N ASN A 378 0.60 -19.11 14.08
CA ASN A 378 0.86 -17.92 14.89
C ASN A 378 1.53 -16.87 14.02
N TRP A 379 0.77 -15.81 13.70
CA TRP A 379 1.33 -14.53 13.30
C TRP A 379 2.06 -13.93 14.49
N LYS A 380 3.25 -13.36 14.25
CA LYS A 380 4.12 -12.87 15.31
C LYS A 380 4.61 -11.49 14.94
N ARG A 381 4.24 -10.51 15.76
CA ARG A 381 4.90 -9.20 15.80
C ARG A 381 6.41 -9.38 16.00
N LEU A 382 7.18 -8.44 15.48
CA LEU A 382 8.64 -8.38 15.61
C LEU A 382 9.34 -9.68 15.18
N SER A 383 8.77 -10.40 14.20
CA SER A 383 9.36 -11.61 13.63
C SER A 383 10.54 -11.33 12.70
N GLY A 384 10.75 -10.06 12.32
CA GLY A 384 11.69 -9.66 11.28
C GLY A 384 11.26 -10.08 9.87
N THR A 385 10.04 -10.57 9.67
CA THR A 385 9.52 -10.95 8.35
C THR A 385 8.43 -9.96 7.91
N LEU A 386 8.59 -9.39 6.72
CA LEU A 386 7.61 -8.54 6.06
C LEU A 386 7.16 -9.18 4.74
N TYR A 387 5.87 -9.12 4.45
CA TYR A 387 5.29 -9.73 3.26
C TYR A 387 5.16 -8.72 2.13
N THR A 388 5.73 -8.98 0.96
CA THR A 388 5.67 -8.05 -0.17
C THR A 388 4.54 -8.38 -1.11
N VAL A 389 3.83 -7.35 -1.57
CA VAL A 389 2.79 -7.43 -2.61
C VAL A 389 3.04 -6.40 -3.70
N SER A 390 2.49 -6.68 -4.87
CA SER A 390 2.50 -5.80 -6.04
C SER A 390 1.18 -5.06 -6.26
N SER A 391 0.09 -5.53 -5.64
CA SER A 391 -1.24 -4.97 -5.84
C SER A 391 -2.15 -5.15 -4.62
N TRP A 392 -3.21 -4.34 -4.55
CA TRP A 392 -4.27 -4.52 -3.55
C TRP A 392 -5.08 -5.80 -3.76
N ASP A 393 -5.06 -6.39 -4.96
CA ASP A 393 -5.77 -7.65 -5.23
C ASP A 393 -5.15 -8.81 -4.44
N GLU A 394 -3.83 -8.83 -4.25
CA GLU A 394 -3.15 -9.81 -3.39
C GLU A 394 -3.59 -9.64 -1.92
N ILE A 395 -3.64 -8.40 -1.43
CA ILE A 395 -4.10 -8.09 -0.06
C ILE A 395 -5.57 -8.49 0.12
N HIS A 396 -6.39 -8.18 -0.88
CA HIS A 396 -7.80 -8.50 -0.89
C HIS A 396 -8.03 -10.01 -0.87
N ALA A 397 -7.32 -10.77 -1.72
CA ALA A 397 -7.36 -12.23 -1.73
C ALA A 397 -6.89 -12.83 -0.40
N PHE A 398 -5.85 -12.25 0.21
CA PHE A 398 -5.37 -12.70 1.51
C PHE A 398 -6.38 -12.46 2.65
N ILE A 399 -6.94 -11.25 2.75
CA ILE A 399 -7.77 -10.87 3.89
C ILE A 399 -9.23 -11.33 3.74
N LEU A 400 -9.82 -11.13 2.56
CA LEU A 400 -11.24 -11.41 2.31
C LEU A 400 -11.47 -12.66 1.44
N GLY A 401 -10.46 -13.10 0.69
CA GLY A 401 -10.57 -14.26 -0.19
C GLY A 401 -11.09 -13.89 -1.58
N SER A 402 -11.41 -14.90 -2.39
CA SER A 402 -12.17 -14.67 -3.62
C SER A 402 -13.57 -14.21 -3.23
N SER A 403 -13.95 -13.01 -3.71
CA SER A 403 -15.27 -12.44 -3.48
C SER A 403 -16.34 -13.41 -3.99
N SER A 404 -17.27 -13.81 -3.11
CA SER A 404 -18.58 -14.35 -3.54
C SER A 404 -19.58 -13.21 -3.63
#